data_AF-A0A240U2Y7-F1
#
_entry.id   AF-A0A240U2Y7-F1
#
_cell.length_a   1.000
_cell.length_b   1.000
_cell.length_c   1.000
_cell.angle_alpha   90.00
_cell.angle_beta   90.00
_cell.angle_gamma   90.00
#
_symmetry.space_group_name_H-M   'P 1'
#
loop_
_entity.id
_entity.type
_entity.pdbx_description
1 polymer ?
#
loop_
_entity_poly.entity_id
_entity_poly.type
_entity_poly.pdbx_seq_one_letter_code
_entity_poly.pdbx_strand_id
1 'polypeptide(L)'
;MAKTDRQVTHLAQDAEVAQAFAKNVPGADRRVLERVAEAAALGNVVSPELQKIANAILAVALLNEKLPGRAAGRHKKENTALKGVEMAYRYFELLDQAVCARAEALRLVAKQFHVDERHVERATRDYQWLLGWSPEGRCRFRAWRDGVSNEEYREAVLLDLRLHEGIPPAGQPLLKDRLAAAPAQVMAMRNDLLCLIDRATSPLNH
;
A
#
# COMPACT_ATOMS: atom_id res chain seq x y z
N MET A 1 -32.06 -4.64 6.08
CA MET A 1 -31.43 -3.61 6.93
C MET A 1 -29.90 -3.53 6.77
N ALA A 2 -29.18 -4.60 6.35
CA ALA A 2 -27.70 -4.57 6.23
C ALA A 2 -27.10 -3.73 5.08
N LYS A 3 -27.87 -3.33 4.04
CA LYS A 3 -27.36 -2.50 2.93
C LYS A 3 -27.16 -1.03 3.35
N THR A 4 -28.03 -0.53 4.22
CA THR A 4 -28.03 0.87 4.65
C THR A 4 -26.83 1.15 5.56
N ASP A 5 -26.55 0.26 6.52
CA ASP A 5 -25.41 0.41 7.43
C ASP A 5 -24.06 0.37 6.71
N ARG A 6 -23.91 -0.46 5.67
CA ARG A 6 -22.69 -0.50 4.85
C ARG A 6 -22.50 0.77 4.02
N GLN A 7 -23.57 1.36 3.48
CA GLN A 7 -23.46 2.61 2.74
C GLN A 7 -23.04 3.79 3.64
N VAL A 8 -23.58 3.86 4.86
CA VAL A 8 -23.27 4.93 5.81
C VAL A 8 -21.82 4.86 6.29
N THR A 9 -21.26 3.66 6.54
CA THR A 9 -19.86 3.52 6.92
C THR A 9 -18.89 3.85 5.79
N HIS A 10 -19.20 3.49 4.54
CA HIS A 10 -18.36 3.83 3.38
C HIS A 10 -18.34 5.34 3.10
N LEU A 11 -19.47 6.04 3.25
CA LEU A 11 -19.52 7.50 3.11
C LEU A 11 -18.69 8.23 4.17
N ALA A 12 -18.65 7.70 5.40
CA ALA A 12 -17.83 8.25 6.47
C ALA A 12 -16.32 8.08 6.20
N GLN A 13 -15.91 6.92 5.67
CA GLN A 13 -14.51 6.65 5.32
C GLN A 13 -14.04 7.46 4.11
N ASP A 14 -14.90 7.64 3.10
CA ASP A 14 -14.61 8.49 1.94
C ASP A 14 -14.40 9.95 2.36
N ALA A 15 -15.23 10.45 3.29
CA ALA A 15 -15.11 11.79 3.85
C ALA A 15 -13.80 11.96 4.65
N GLU A 16 -13.41 10.98 5.46
CA GLU A 16 -12.17 11.00 6.23
C GLU A 16 -10.93 11.06 5.32
N VAL A 17 -10.91 10.23 4.28
CA VAL A 17 -9.82 10.19 3.30
C VAL A 17 -9.74 11.49 2.50
N ALA A 18 -10.89 12.02 2.06
CA ALA A 18 -10.96 13.32 1.38
C ALA A 18 -10.50 14.47 2.28
N GLN A 19 -10.84 14.44 3.58
CA GLN A 19 -10.42 15.45 4.54
C GLN A 19 -8.90 15.40 4.81
N ALA A 20 -8.32 14.20 4.90
CA ALA A 20 -6.87 14.02 5.03
C ALA A 20 -6.13 14.53 3.78
N PHE A 21 -6.69 14.30 2.59
CA PHE A 21 -6.17 14.81 1.32
C PHE A 21 -6.22 16.35 1.25
N ALA A 22 -7.35 16.94 1.64
CA ALA A 22 -7.53 18.39 1.71
C ALA A 22 -6.50 19.04 2.63
N LYS A 23 -6.31 18.49 3.83
CA LYS A 23 -5.35 18.97 4.84
C LYS A 23 -3.88 18.69 4.52
N ASN A 24 -3.58 18.11 3.35
CA ASN A 24 -2.23 17.73 2.93
C ASN A 24 -1.49 16.87 3.98
N VAL A 25 -2.22 15.94 4.62
CA VAL A 25 -1.62 15.03 5.61
C VAL A 25 -0.64 14.10 4.87
N PRO A 26 0.56 13.82 5.43
CA PRO A 26 1.49 12.87 4.83
C PRO A 26 0.80 11.55 4.46
N GLY A 27 1.04 11.08 3.22
CA GLY A 27 0.45 9.83 2.70
C GLY A 27 -1.04 9.87 2.40
N ALA A 28 -1.70 11.03 2.46
CA ALA A 28 -3.12 11.13 2.11
C ALA A 28 -3.38 10.78 0.64
N ASP A 29 -2.53 11.22 -0.28
CA ASP A 29 -2.64 10.93 -1.71
C ASP A 29 -2.65 9.41 -1.98
N ARG A 30 -1.78 8.67 -1.28
CA ARG A 30 -1.72 7.20 -1.37
C ARG A 30 -2.95 6.54 -0.76
N ARG A 31 -3.48 7.06 0.36
CA ARG A 31 -4.72 6.57 0.99
C ARG A 31 -5.93 6.74 0.08
N VAL A 32 -6.02 7.83 -0.68
CA VAL A 32 -7.07 8.01 -1.70
C VAL A 32 -7.03 6.89 -2.74
N LEU A 33 -5.84 6.59 -3.29
CA LEU A 33 -5.67 5.53 -4.28
C LEU A 33 -6.00 4.14 -3.70
N GLU A 34 -5.52 3.84 -2.49
CA GLU A 34 -5.77 2.57 -1.81
C GLU A 34 -7.26 2.37 -1.52
N ARG A 35 -7.99 3.44 -1.12
CA ARG A 35 -9.43 3.41 -0.88
C ARG A 35 -10.23 3.12 -2.14
N VAL A 36 -9.89 3.77 -3.26
CA VAL A 36 -10.55 3.53 -4.55
C VAL A 36 -10.24 2.11 -5.05
N ALA A 37 -9.01 1.63 -4.89
CA ALA A 37 -8.63 0.27 -5.25
C ALA A 37 -9.38 -0.79 -4.41
N GLU A 38 -9.52 -0.57 -3.10
CA GLU A 38 -10.28 -1.44 -2.21
C GLU A 38 -11.77 -1.46 -2.59
N ALA A 39 -12.36 -0.30 -2.85
CA ALA A 39 -13.76 -0.20 -3.28
C ALA A 39 -13.99 -0.96 -4.59
N ALA A 40 -13.10 -0.80 -5.58
CA ALA A 40 -13.16 -1.52 -6.84
C ALA A 40 -13.04 -3.04 -6.65
N ALA A 41 -12.09 -3.50 -5.82
CA ALA A 41 -11.88 -4.92 -5.53
C ALA A 41 -13.09 -5.57 -4.83
N LEU A 42 -13.80 -4.82 -3.99
CA LEU A 42 -14.99 -5.27 -3.27
C LEU A 42 -16.31 -5.05 -4.04
N GLY A 43 -16.26 -4.47 -5.24
CA GLY A 43 -17.45 -4.14 -6.02
C GLY A 43 -18.32 -3.02 -5.43
N ASN A 44 -17.72 -2.15 -4.60
CA ASN A 44 -18.39 -1.03 -3.96
C ASN A 44 -18.39 0.21 -4.86
N VAL A 45 -19.44 1.03 -4.74
CA VAL A 45 -19.54 2.30 -5.46
C VAL A 45 -18.63 3.33 -4.81
N VAL A 46 -17.74 3.92 -5.61
CA VAL A 46 -16.89 5.06 -5.23
C VAL A 46 -17.64 6.35 -5.54
N SER A 47 -17.58 7.34 -4.64
CA SER A 47 -18.14 8.66 -4.94
C SER A 47 -17.46 9.30 -6.16
N PRO A 48 -18.20 9.99 -7.05
CA PRO A 48 -17.61 10.65 -8.21
C PRO A 48 -16.48 11.62 -7.86
N GLU A 49 -16.61 12.30 -6.72
CA GLU A 49 -15.64 13.24 -6.18
C GLU A 49 -14.33 12.54 -5.82
N LEU A 50 -14.40 11.43 -5.07
CA LEU A 50 -13.21 10.66 -4.69
C LEU A 50 -12.53 10.03 -5.91
N GLN A 51 -13.30 9.57 -6.90
CA GLN A 51 -12.77 9.06 -8.16
C GLN A 51 -12.02 10.13 -8.95
N LYS A 52 -12.54 11.38 -9.02
CA LYS A 52 -11.85 12.50 -9.68
C LYS A 52 -10.51 12.79 -8.99
N ILE A 53 -10.47 12.80 -7.66
CA ILE A 53 -9.24 13.02 -6.89
C ILE A 53 -8.23 11.90 -7.19
N ALA A 54 -8.66 10.64 -7.15
CA ALA A 54 -7.81 9.50 -7.45
C ALA A 54 -7.22 9.56 -8.87
N ASN A 55 -8.04 9.90 -9.87
CA ASN A 55 -7.59 10.05 -11.24
C ASN A 55 -6.53 11.16 -11.39
N ALA A 56 -6.72 12.30 -10.72
CA ALA A 56 -5.76 13.40 -10.75
C ALA A 56 -4.43 13.03 -10.06
N ILE A 57 -4.49 12.35 -8.91
CA ILE A 57 -3.30 11.83 -8.21
C ILE A 57 -2.55 10.83 -9.10
N LEU A 58 -3.26 9.90 -9.73
CA LEU A 58 -2.67 8.91 -10.62
C LEU A 58 -2.00 9.57 -11.82
N ALA A 59 -2.61 10.60 -12.41
CA ALA A 59 -2.01 11.38 -13.48
C ALA A 59 -0.69 12.04 -13.04
N VAL A 60 -0.64 12.62 -11.84
CA VAL A 60 0.62 13.17 -11.28
C VAL A 60 1.65 12.08 -11.00
N ALA A 61 1.22 10.91 -10.54
CA ALA A 61 2.12 9.79 -10.32
C ALA A 61 2.75 9.28 -11.63
N LEU A 62 1.97 9.23 -12.71
CA LEU A 62 2.45 8.86 -14.04
C LEU A 62 3.46 9.88 -14.60
N LEU A 63 3.24 11.18 -14.36
CA LEU A 63 4.21 12.24 -14.74
C LEU A 63 5.57 12.08 -14.07
N ASN A 64 5.54 11.66 -12.81
CA ASN A 64 6.72 11.53 -11.97
C ASN A 64 7.30 10.11 -11.99
N GLU A 65 6.69 9.20 -12.76
CA GLU A 65 7.03 7.77 -12.80
C GLU A 65 7.12 7.15 -11.39
N LYS A 66 6.31 7.68 -10.47
CA LYS A 66 6.42 7.43 -9.04
C LYS A 66 5.04 7.54 -8.40
N LEU A 67 4.61 6.48 -7.73
CA LEU A 67 3.38 6.53 -6.92
C LEU A 67 3.57 7.45 -5.71
N PRO A 68 2.49 8.08 -5.21
CA PRO A 68 2.57 8.91 -4.02
C PRO A 68 3.10 8.08 -2.84
N GLY A 69 4.05 8.65 -2.10
CA GLY A 69 4.62 7.99 -0.93
C GLY A 69 3.54 7.70 0.11
N ARG A 70 3.67 6.57 0.79
CA ARG A 70 2.87 6.30 2.01
C ARG A 70 3.22 7.32 3.08
N ALA A 71 2.32 7.49 4.06
CA ALA A 71 2.62 8.26 5.26
C ALA A 71 3.92 7.70 5.85
N ALA A 72 4.87 8.57 6.18
CA ALA A 72 6.19 8.15 6.62
C ALA A 72 6.09 7.35 7.93
N GLY A 73 5.88 6.03 7.81
CA GLY A 73 6.44 5.09 8.75
C GLY A 73 7.96 5.18 8.60
N ARG A 74 8.69 5.17 9.72
CA ARG A 74 10.16 5.15 9.71
C ARG A 74 10.62 4.10 8.69
N HIS A 75 11.30 4.51 7.62
CA HIS A 75 11.82 3.57 6.63
C HIS A 75 12.55 2.46 7.38
N LYS A 76 12.07 1.21 7.22
CA LYS A 76 12.80 0.08 7.77
C LYS A 76 14.12 0.04 7.01
N LYS A 77 15.25 0.00 7.71
CA LYS A 77 16.55 -0.18 7.05
C LYS A 77 16.44 -1.37 6.10
N GLU A 78 16.99 -1.28 4.89
CA GLU A 78 16.88 -2.32 3.86
C GLU A 78 17.20 -3.73 4.40
N ASN A 79 18.24 -3.84 5.24
CA ASN A 79 18.58 -5.08 5.95
C ASN A 79 17.48 -5.60 6.90
N THR A 80 16.74 -4.72 7.57
CA THR A 80 15.60 -5.09 8.40
C THR A 80 14.42 -5.55 7.56
N ALA A 81 14.19 -4.91 6.41
CA ALA A 81 13.13 -5.30 5.48
C ALA A 81 13.40 -6.69 4.88
N LEU A 82 14.64 -6.93 4.41
CA LEU A 82 15.09 -8.23 3.92
C LEU A 82 14.91 -9.35 4.94
N LYS A 83 15.34 -9.12 6.21
CA LYS A 83 15.08 -10.08 7.30
C LYS A 83 13.60 -10.36 7.50
N GLY A 84 12.76 -9.32 7.36
CA GLY A 84 11.31 -9.45 7.40
C GLY A 84 10.75 -10.35 6.31
N VAL A 85 11.20 -10.16 5.07
CA VAL A 85 10.83 -11.00 3.92
C VAL A 85 11.31 -12.44 4.14
N GLU A 86 12.53 -12.63 4.64
CA GLU A 86 13.10 -13.95 4.89
C GLU A 86 12.38 -14.72 6.00
N MET A 87 11.97 -14.04 7.08
CA MET A 87 11.09 -14.61 8.10
C MET A 87 9.75 -15.06 7.52
N ALA A 88 9.12 -14.20 6.71
CA ALA A 88 7.84 -14.50 6.08
C ALA A 88 7.95 -15.68 5.11
N TYR A 89 9.02 -15.71 4.30
CA TYR A 89 9.34 -16.80 3.39
C TYR A 89 9.45 -18.13 4.12
N ARG A 90 10.26 -18.19 5.18
CA ARG A 90 10.50 -19.42 5.94
C ARG A 90 9.24 -19.93 6.64
N TYR A 91 8.40 -19.03 7.15
CA TYR A 91 7.13 -19.39 7.74
C TYR A 91 6.18 -20.05 6.73
N PHE A 92 6.01 -19.44 5.55
CA PHE A 92 5.14 -20.00 4.52
C PHE A 92 5.70 -21.28 3.89
N GLU A 93 7.02 -21.41 3.81
CA GLU A 93 7.67 -22.66 3.38
C GLU A 93 7.29 -23.83 4.28
N LEU A 94 7.40 -23.66 5.61
CA LEU A 94 7.02 -24.69 6.58
C LEU A 94 5.54 -25.06 6.52
N LEU A 95 4.67 -24.06 6.31
CA LEU A 95 3.23 -24.28 6.16
C LEU A 95 2.86 -24.99 4.85
N ASP A 96 3.40 -24.53 3.73
CA ASP A 96 3.01 -25.02 2.41
C ASP A 96 3.53 -26.43 2.14
N GLN A 97 4.67 -26.80 2.75
CA GLN A 97 5.19 -28.17 2.70
C GLN A 97 4.49 -29.11 3.69
N ALA A 98 3.46 -28.62 4.41
CA ALA A 98 2.72 -29.34 5.44
C ALA A 98 3.62 -29.98 6.52
N VAL A 99 4.80 -29.38 6.77
CA VAL A 99 5.80 -29.91 7.71
C VAL A 99 5.30 -29.76 9.15
N CYS A 100 4.60 -28.66 9.46
CA CYS A 100 4.10 -28.40 10.79
C CYS A 100 2.83 -27.54 10.81
N ALA A 101 2.12 -27.57 11.94
CA ALA A 101 0.95 -26.74 12.15
C ALA A 101 1.33 -25.26 12.31
N ARG A 102 0.37 -24.35 12.07
CA ARG A 102 0.60 -22.89 12.11
C ARG A 102 1.31 -22.37 13.35
N ALA A 103 0.88 -22.80 14.53
CA ALA A 103 1.48 -22.37 15.80
C ALA A 103 2.93 -22.86 15.95
N GLU A 104 3.23 -24.04 15.41
CA GLU A 104 4.57 -24.62 15.44
C GLU A 104 5.49 -23.94 14.43
N ALA A 105 4.99 -23.62 13.23
CA ALA A 105 5.73 -22.83 12.24
C ALA A 105 6.14 -21.45 12.81
N LEU A 106 5.22 -20.75 13.51
CA LEU A 106 5.53 -19.49 14.18
C LEU A 106 6.65 -19.66 15.21
N ARG A 107 6.56 -20.68 16.08
CA ARG A 107 7.57 -20.97 17.11
C ARG A 107 8.94 -21.28 16.52
N LEU A 108 9.00 -22.10 15.48
CA LEU A 108 10.25 -22.48 14.83
C LEU A 108 10.94 -21.28 14.19
N VAL A 109 10.19 -20.45 13.45
CA VAL A 109 10.73 -19.24 12.83
C VAL A 109 11.12 -18.21 13.88
N ALA A 110 10.30 -18.00 14.92
CA ALA A 110 10.62 -17.11 16.03
C ALA A 110 11.94 -17.50 16.70
N LYS A 111 12.14 -18.81 16.94
CA LYS A 111 13.38 -19.35 17.49
C LYS A 111 14.57 -19.16 16.53
N GLN A 112 14.39 -19.41 15.24
CA GLN A 112 15.45 -19.29 14.22
C GLN A 112 15.95 -17.84 14.08
N PHE A 113 15.06 -16.86 14.17
CA PHE A 113 15.39 -15.45 14.01
C PHE A 113 15.59 -14.71 15.32
N HIS A 114 15.50 -15.41 16.47
CA HIS A 114 15.60 -14.83 17.81
C HIS A 114 14.62 -13.67 18.05
N VAL A 115 13.37 -13.84 17.63
CA VAL A 115 12.28 -12.86 17.79
C VAL A 115 11.06 -13.49 18.46
N ASP A 116 10.05 -12.69 18.80
CA ASP A 116 8.77 -13.19 19.29
C ASP A 116 7.86 -13.68 18.14
N GLU A 117 6.91 -14.57 18.46
CA GLU A 117 5.94 -15.10 17.48
C GLU A 117 5.10 -13.97 16.84
N ARG A 118 4.77 -12.93 17.62
CA ARG A 118 4.01 -11.75 17.15
C ARG A 118 4.77 -10.95 16.08
N HIS A 119 6.09 -10.98 16.10
CA HIS A 119 6.95 -10.33 15.12
C HIS A 119 6.90 -11.12 13.80
N VAL A 120 6.93 -12.45 13.89
CA VAL A 120 6.77 -13.33 12.73
C VAL A 120 5.38 -13.15 12.11
N GLU A 121 4.32 -13.11 12.92
CA GLU A 121 2.96 -12.83 12.44
C GLU A 121 2.85 -11.47 11.74
N ARG A 122 3.49 -10.43 12.29
CA ARG A 122 3.53 -9.12 11.65
C ARG A 122 4.30 -9.17 10.33
N ALA A 123 5.48 -9.80 10.30
CA ALA A 123 6.30 -9.90 9.09
C ALA A 123 5.56 -10.67 7.98
N THR A 124 4.91 -11.79 8.31
CA THR A 124 4.16 -12.59 7.35
C THR A 124 3.02 -11.81 6.73
N ARG A 125 2.27 -11.03 7.52
CA ARG A 125 1.23 -10.12 7.01
C ARG A 125 1.82 -8.99 6.16
N ASP A 126 2.90 -8.36 6.62
CA ASP A 126 3.51 -7.19 5.96
C ASP A 126 4.09 -7.53 4.58
N TYR A 127 4.60 -8.75 4.38
CA TYR A 127 5.27 -9.17 3.14
C TYR A 127 4.50 -10.23 2.34
N GLN A 128 3.26 -10.57 2.73
CA GLN A 128 2.43 -11.53 2.01
C GLN A 128 2.19 -11.14 0.55
N TRP A 129 2.08 -9.83 0.27
CA TRP A 129 1.88 -9.32 -1.09
C TRP A 129 3.04 -9.64 -2.02
N LEU A 130 4.27 -9.72 -1.50
CA LEU A 130 5.48 -10.03 -2.26
C LEU A 130 5.59 -11.54 -2.51
N LEU A 131 5.35 -12.34 -1.47
CA LEU A 131 5.51 -13.80 -1.52
C LEU A 131 4.36 -14.51 -2.24
N GLY A 132 3.16 -13.91 -2.20
CA GLY A 132 1.94 -14.45 -2.80
C GLY A 132 0.86 -14.79 -1.77
N TRP A 133 -0.37 -14.46 -2.13
CA TRP A 133 -1.56 -14.68 -1.30
C TRP A 133 -1.99 -16.15 -1.24
N SER A 134 -1.79 -16.91 -2.31
CA SER A 134 -2.16 -18.33 -2.41
C SER A 134 -0.95 -19.26 -2.31
N PRO A 135 -1.15 -20.54 -1.93
CA PRO A 135 -0.09 -21.55 -1.95
C PRO A 135 0.59 -21.68 -3.31
N GLU A 136 -0.15 -21.60 -4.41
CA GLU A 136 0.40 -21.65 -5.79
C GLU A 136 1.25 -20.41 -6.09
N GLY A 137 0.81 -19.23 -5.64
CA GLY A 137 1.59 -18.00 -5.76
C GLY A 137 2.93 -18.12 -5.03
N ARG A 138 2.91 -18.64 -3.79
CA ARG A 138 4.12 -18.87 -3.00
C ARG A 138 5.00 -19.98 -3.57
N CYS A 139 4.42 -20.99 -4.20
CA CYS A 139 5.16 -22.02 -4.92
C CYS A 139 5.94 -21.44 -6.11
N ARG A 140 5.33 -20.55 -6.89
CA ARG A 140 6.03 -19.83 -7.96
C ARG A 140 7.15 -18.95 -7.41
N PHE A 141 6.91 -18.25 -6.31
CA PHE A 141 7.95 -17.45 -5.65
C PHE A 141 9.13 -18.31 -5.19
N ARG A 142 8.87 -19.49 -4.59
CA ARG A 142 9.92 -20.46 -4.22
C ARG A 142 10.71 -20.96 -5.43
N ALA A 143 10.02 -21.38 -6.48
CA ALA A 143 10.68 -21.86 -7.69
C ALA A 143 11.59 -20.80 -8.32
N TRP A 144 11.16 -19.53 -8.31
CA TRP A 144 12.01 -18.40 -8.70
C TRP A 144 13.20 -18.24 -7.73
N ARG A 145 12.94 -18.24 -6.43
CA ARG A 145 13.96 -18.07 -5.38
C ARG A 145 15.08 -19.12 -5.46
N ASP A 146 14.72 -20.38 -5.72
CA ASP A 146 15.65 -21.50 -5.84
C ASP A 146 16.48 -21.44 -7.12
N GLY A 147 15.99 -20.72 -8.14
CA GLY A 147 16.65 -20.54 -9.43
C GLY A 147 17.57 -19.32 -9.54
N VAL A 148 17.68 -18.49 -8.49
CA VAL A 148 18.50 -17.26 -8.48
C VAL A 148 19.56 -17.30 -7.38
N SER A 149 20.67 -16.59 -7.61
CA SER A 149 21.70 -16.42 -6.59
C SER A 149 21.19 -15.58 -5.40
N ASN A 150 21.88 -15.67 -4.27
CA ASN A 150 21.54 -14.87 -3.08
C ASN A 150 21.64 -13.35 -3.32
N GLU A 151 22.54 -12.93 -4.20
CA GLU A 151 22.75 -11.53 -4.54
C GLU A 151 21.60 -11.01 -5.40
N GLU A 152 21.28 -11.71 -6.49
CA GLU A 152 20.14 -11.41 -7.37
C GLU A 152 18.81 -11.41 -6.61
N TYR A 153 18.62 -12.37 -5.69
CA TYR A 153 17.44 -12.39 -4.83
C TYR A 153 17.31 -11.13 -3.99
N ARG A 154 18.40 -10.70 -3.33
CA ARG A 154 18.38 -9.51 -2.47
C ARG A 154 18.11 -8.25 -3.29
N GLU A 155 18.75 -8.11 -4.44
CA GLU A 155 18.55 -6.96 -5.31
C GLU A 155 17.11 -6.89 -5.84
N ALA A 156 16.56 -8.01 -6.32
CA ALA A 156 15.19 -8.07 -6.80
C ALA A 156 14.17 -7.76 -5.69
N VAL A 157 14.33 -8.34 -4.51
CA VAL A 157 13.45 -8.06 -3.36
C VAL A 157 13.55 -6.60 -2.94
N LEU A 158 14.76 -6.03 -2.87
CA LEU A 158 14.92 -4.61 -2.55
C LEU A 158 14.30 -3.71 -3.61
N LEU A 159 14.42 -4.06 -4.89
CA LEU A 159 13.77 -3.34 -5.97
C LEU A 159 12.25 -3.37 -5.80
N ASP A 160 11.65 -4.54 -5.55
CA ASP A 160 10.21 -4.67 -5.32
C ASP A 160 9.76 -3.90 -4.08
N LEU A 161 10.54 -3.94 -3.00
CA LEU A 161 10.28 -3.15 -1.79
C LEU A 161 10.31 -1.64 -2.09
N ARG A 162 11.32 -1.17 -2.84
CA ARG A 162 11.44 0.23 -3.27
C ARG A 162 10.26 0.65 -4.16
N LEU A 163 9.89 -0.18 -5.13
CA LEU A 163 8.72 0.05 -5.99
C LEU A 163 7.42 0.07 -5.18
N HIS A 164 7.27 -0.83 -4.21
CA HIS A 164 6.12 -0.87 -3.31
C HIS A 164 6.04 0.35 -2.39
N GLU A 165 7.17 0.86 -1.93
CA GLU A 165 7.30 2.12 -1.19
C GLU A 165 7.20 3.36 -2.09
N GLY A 166 7.15 3.17 -3.41
CA GLY A 166 7.03 4.22 -4.40
C GLY A 166 8.31 5.04 -4.55
N ILE A 167 9.50 4.42 -4.51
CA ILE A 167 10.79 5.06 -4.84
C ILE A 167 11.07 4.79 -6.33
N PRO A 168 11.26 5.83 -7.18
CA PRO A 168 11.33 5.63 -8.62
C PRO A 168 12.68 5.03 -9.02
N PRO A 169 12.71 4.07 -9.97
CA PRO A 169 13.94 3.64 -10.61
C PRO A 169 14.47 4.78 -11.51
N ALA A 170 15.78 4.91 -11.63
CA ALA A 170 16.38 5.98 -12.43
C ALA A 170 16.17 5.73 -13.94
N GLY A 171 15.57 6.71 -14.65
CA GLY A 171 15.74 6.92 -16.10
C GLY A 171 14.69 6.33 -17.05
N GLN A 172 13.46 6.85 -17.07
CA GLN A 172 12.50 6.58 -18.16
C GLN A 172 12.00 7.86 -18.89
N PRO A 173 11.50 7.73 -20.14
CA PRO A 173 11.10 8.85 -21.00
C PRO A 173 9.61 9.24 -20.87
N LEU A 174 9.33 10.50 -21.20
CA LEU A 174 8.30 11.31 -20.54
C LEU A 174 6.85 11.11 -21.05
N LEU A 175 6.00 10.56 -20.16
CA LEU A 175 4.53 10.75 -20.11
C LEU A 175 4.11 12.23 -19.88
N LYS A 176 5.07 13.16 -19.84
CA LYS A 176 4.91 14.55 -19.37
C LYS A 176 4.03 15.42 -20.26
N ASP A 177 4.07 15.21 -21.56
CA ASP A 177 3.40 16.10 -22.51
C ASP A 177 1.87 15.91 -22.53
N ARG A 178 1.36 14.73 -22.14
CA ARG A 178 -0.09 14.45 -22.10
C ARG A 178 -0.74 14.81 -20.76
N LEU A 179 0.04 14.92 -19.70
CA LEU A 179 -0.47 15.05 -18.33
C LEU A 179 -0.06 16.37 -17.66
N ALA A 180 0.54 17.31 -18.39
CA ALA A 180 1.12 18.56 -17.85
C ALA A 180 0.18 19.39 -16.93
N ALA A 181 -1.15 19.30 -17.10
CA ALA A 181 -2.12 19.99 -16.26
C ALA A 181 -2.45 19.28 -14.93
N ALA A 182 -2.06 18.01 -14.75
CA ALA A 182 -2.43 17.19 -13.61
C ALA A 182 -1.96 17.75 -12.24
N PRO A 183 -0.74 18.31 -12.10
CA PRO A 183 -0.29 18.87 -10.83
C PRO A 183 -1.14 20.07 -10.40
N ALA A 184 -1.52 20.93 -11.34
CA ALA A 184 -2.39 22.07 -11.08
C ALA A 184 -3.81 21.64 -10.67
N GLN A 185 -4.35 20.61 -11.32
CA GLN A 185 -5.66 20.06 -10.97
C GLN A 185 -5.69 19.49 -9.55
N VAL A 186 -4.66 18.73 -9.13
CA VAL A 186 -4.56 18.19 -7.76
C VAL A 186 -4.56 19.33 -6.73
N MET A 187 -3.82 20.41 -6.97
CA MET A 187 -3.78 21.56 -6.06
C MET A 187 -5.11 22.32 -6.02
N ALA A 188 -5.78 22.50 -7.16
CA ALA A 188 -7.10 23.13 -7.21
C ALA A 188 -8.14 22.34 -6.40
N MET A 189 -8.22 21.02 -6.61
CA MET A 189 -9.15 20.15 -5.88
C MET A 189 -8.87 20.16 -4.37
N ARG A 190 -7.59 20.24 -3.96
CA ARG A 190 -7.22 20.37 -2.55
C ARG A 190 -7.74 21.67 -1.93
N ASN A 191 -7.56 22.79 -2.64
CA ASN A 191 -8.03 24.10 -2.17
C ASN A 191 -9.56 24.15 -2.09
N ASP A 192 -10.26 23.62 -3.09
CA ASP A 192 -11.73 23.57 -3.11
C ASP A 192 -12.28 22.78 -1.90
N LEU A 193 -11.67 21.62 -1.60
CA LEU A 193 -12.05 20.81 -0.45
C LEU A 193 -11.74 21.50 0.88
N LEU A 194 -10.60 22.20 1.00
CA LEU A 194 -10.28 23.00 2.18
C LEU A 194 -11.34 24.08 2.40
N CYS A 195 -11.73 24.83 1.36
CA CYS A 195 -12.79 25.82 1.47
C CYS A 195 -14.13 25.21 1.89
N LEU A 196 -14.47 24.02 1.41
CA LEU A 196 -15.70 23.31 1.82
C LEU A 196 -15.64 22.88 3.28
N ILE A 197 -14.50 22.36 3.74
CA ILE A 197 -14.29 21.99 5.14
C ILE A 197 -14.40 23.23 6.03
N ASP A 198 -13.76 24.34 5.66
CA ASP A 198 -13.79 25.59 6.43
C ASP A 198 -15.21 26.17 6.54
N ARG A 199 -16.00 26.09 5.46
CA ARG A 199 -17.42 26.48 5.47
C ARG A 199 -18.27 25.56 6.35
N ALA A 200 -18.00 24.27 6.37
CA ALA A 200 -18.72 23.29 7.18
C ALA A 200 -18.33 23.33 8.67
N THR A 201 -17.15 23.86 9.00
CA THR A 201 -16.59 23.89 10.36
C THR A 201 -16.60 25.28 10.99
N SER A 202 -16.91 26.33 10.22
CA SER A 202 -17.14 27.67 10.75
C SER A 202 -18.39 27.69 11.62
N PRO A 203 -18.30 28.10 12.89
CA PRO A 203 -19.49 28.29 13.72
C PRO A 203 -20.36 29.37 13.05
N LEU A 204 -21.63 29.05 12.85
CA LEU A 204 -22.67 30.00 12.46
C LEU A 204 -22.72 31.10 13.53
N ASN A 205 -21.96 32.18 13.34
CA ASN A 205 -22.20 33.44 14.02
C ASN A 205 -23.30 34.16 13.25
N HIS A 206 -24.55 33.77 13.48
CA HIS A 206 -25.73 34.60 13.28
C HIS A 206 -26.76 34.28 14.35
#